data_AF-A0A972GLU1-F1
#
_entry.id   AF-A0A972GLU1-F1
#
_cell.length_a   1.000
_cell.length_b   1.000
_cell.length_c   1.000
_cell.angle_alpha   90.00
_cell.angle_beta   90.00
_cell.angle_gamma   90.00
#
_symmetry.space_group_name_H-M   'P 1'
#
loop_
_entity.id
_entity.type
_entity.pdbx_description
1 polymer ?
#
loop_
_entity_poly.entity_id
_entity_poly.type
_entity_poly.pdbx_seq_one_letter_code
_entity_poly.pdbx_strand_id
1 'polypeptide(L)' 'MTKVQAGEIALQKVNGTIIKAQLEDEDGTAVYSVIIKDSKNETMEVKVDASTGTVVKVEQDNQYYY' A
#
# COMPACT_ATOMS: atom_id res chain seq x y z
N MET A 1 5.87 4.76 12.05
CA MET A 1 4.78 3.76 11.90
C MET A 1 5.36 2.37 11.63
N THR A 2 4.64 1.29 11.97
CA THR A 2 5.02 -0.09 11.62
C THR A 2 4.33 -0.59 10.35
N LYS A 3 4.88 -1.64 9.74
CA LYS A 3 4.30 -2.31 8.57
C LYS A 3 2.86 -2.83 8.81
N VAL A 4 2.56 -3.30 10.01
CA VAL A 4 1.22 -3.78 10.39
C VAL A 4 0.23 -2.62 10.41
N GLN A 5 0.59 -1.51 11.05
CA GLN A 5 -0.26 -0.31 11.12
C GLN A 5 -0.52 0.28 9.71
N ALA A 6 0.51 0.32 8.85
CA ALA A 6 0.34 0.74 7.47
C ALA A 6 -0.66 -0.15 6.71
N GLY A 7 -0.61 -1.47 6.95
CA GLY A 7 -1.55 -2.43 6.41
C GLY A 7 -2.99 -2.18 6.85
N GLU A 8 -3.21 -1.93 8.14
CA GLU A 8 -4.54 -1.61 8.68
C GLU A 8 -5.12 -0.33 8.05
N ILE A 9 -4.30 0.71 7.92
CA ILE A 9 -4.69 1.97 7.25
C ILE A 9 -5.02 1.72 5.78
N ALA A 10 -4.22 0.92 5.08
CA ALA A 10 -4.46 0.58 3.68
C ALA A 10 -5.76 -0.21 3.49
N LEU A 11 -6.07 -1.14 4.40
CA LEU A 11 -7.33 -1.92 4.38
C LEU A 11 -8.57 -1.06 4.63
N GLN A 12 -8.43 0.11 5.27
CA GLN A 12 -9.53 1.08 5.37
C GLN A 12 -9.82 1.78 4.04
N LYS A 13 -8.89 1.76 3.09
CA LYS A 13 -9.05 2.35 1.75
C LYS A 13 -9.45 1.33 0.70
N VAL A 14 -8.88 0.14 0.76
CA VAL A 14 -9.15 -0.95 -0.18
C VAL A 14 -9.51 -2.20 0.60
N ASN A 15 -10.76 -2.65 0.42
CA ASN A 15 -11.19 -3.94 0.97
C ASN A 15 -10.49 -5.07 0.21
N GLY A 16 -9.85 -5.98 0.93
CA GLY A 16 -9.19 -7.12 0.32
C GLY A 16 -8.25 -7.81 1.29
N THR A 17 -7.27 -8.52 0.72
CA THR A 17 -6.21 -9.20 1.46
C THR A 17 -4.89 -8.53 1.15
N ILE A 18 -4.15 -8.12 2.18
CA ILE A 18 -2.77 -7.65 2.00
C ILE A 18 -1.92 -8.83 1.55
N ILE A 19 -1.33 -8.72 0.36
CA ILE A 19 -0.43 -9.75 -0.20
C ILE A 19 1.03 -9.34 -0.11
N LYS A 20 1.30 -8.04 0.00
CA LYS A 20 2.64 -7.49 0.20
C LYS A 20 2.54 -6.18 0.96
N ALA A 21 3.53 -5.93 1.79
CA ALA A 21 3.81 -4.59 2.27
C ALA A 21 5.33 -4.41 2.28
N GLN A 22 5.82 -3.20 2.09
CA GLN A 22 7.26 -2.89 2.12
C GLN A 22 7.47 -1.42 2.45
N LEU A 23 8.59 -1.11 3.11
CA LEU A 23 9.03 0.26 3.32
C LEU A 23 9.88 0.66 2.11
N GLU A 24 9.55 1.78 1.49
CA GLU A 24 10.22 2.36 0.35
C GLU A 24 10.60 3.82 0.65
N ASP A 25 11.59 4.32 -0.08
CA ASP A 25 11.94 5.74 -0.09
C ASP A 25 11.42 6.33 -1.40
N GLU A 26 10.54 7.33 -1.28
CA GLU A 26 10.09 8.16 -2.40
C GLU A 26 10.64 9.57 -2.22
N ASP A 27 11.69 9.89 -2.96
CA ASP A 27 12.33 11.21 -2.97
C ASP A 27 12.73 11.71 -1.57
N GLY A 28 13.30 10.83 -0.73
CA GLY A 28 13.69 11.12 0.64
C GLY A 28 12.55 11.06 1.66
N THR A 29 11.34 10.67 1.23
CA THR A 29 10.20 10.41 2.11
C THR A 29 10.00 8.90 2.27
N ALA A 30 10.08 8.42 3.50
CA ALA A 30 9.78 7.03 3.80
C ALA A 30 8.27 6.76 3.68
N VAL A 31 7.89 5.83 2.83
CA VAL A 31 6.50 5.40 2.60
C VAL A 31 6.37 3.90 2.72
N TYR A 32 5.27 3.41 3.25
CA TYR A 32 4.91 2.00 3.14
C TYR A 32 4.06 1.79 1.88
N SER A 33 4.55 1.01 0.94
CA SER A 33 3.74 0.46 -0.16
C SER A 33 3.07 -0.82 0.31
N VAL A 34 1.74 -0.85 0.26
CA VAL A 34 0.89 -1.98 0.63
C VAL A 34 0.13 -2.43 -0.59
N ILE A 35 0.37 -3.67 -1.02
CA ILE A 35 -0.35 -4.29 -2.13
C ILE A 35 -1.50 -5.13 -1.55
N ILE A 36 -2.72 -4.78 -1.97
CA ILE A 36 -3.96 -5.42 -1.57
C ILE A 36 -4.57 -6.09 -2.79
N LYS A 37 -4.90 -7.37 -2.65
CA LYS A 37 -5.70 -8.10 -3.62
C LYS A 37 -7.17 -7.99 -3.25
N ASP A 38 -7.96 -7.39 -4.14
CA ASP A 38 -9.38 -7.17 -3.90
C ASP A 38 -10.24 -8.42 -4.23
N SER A 39 -11.55 -8.32 -4.04
CA SER A 39 -12.49 -9.41 -4.34
C SER A 39 -12.63 -9.74 -5.83
N LYS A 40 -12.23 -8.82 -6.72
CA LYS A 40 -12.21 -9.01 -8.17
C LYS A 40 -10.88 -9.58 -8.67
N ASN A 41 -9.98 -9.92 -7.74
CA ASN A 41 -8.66 -10.44 -8.05
C ASN A 41 -7.75 -9.38 -8.71
N GLU A 42 -8.09 -8.10 -8.55
CA GLU A 42 -7.29 -6.95 -8.96
C GLU A 42 -6.29 -6.61 -7.83
N THR A 43 -5.09 -6.15 -8.21
CA THR A 43 -4.07 -5.70 -7.27
C THR A 43 -4.12 -4.19 -7.16
N MET A 44 -4.24 -3.69 -5.93
CA MET A 44 -4.25 -2.27 -5.61
C MET A 44 -3.02 -1.95 -4.78
N GLU A 45 -2.28 -0.92 -5.17
CA GLU A 45 -1.21 -0.35 -4.37
C GLU A 45 -1.75 0.83 -3.55
N VAL A 46 -1.49 0.79 -2.25
CA VAL A 46 -1.76 1.88 -1.32
C VAL A 46 -0.44 2.33 -0.71
N LYS A 47 -0.04 3.59 -0.94
CA LYS A 47 1.14 4.18 -0.32
C LYS A 47 0.74 5.01 0.90
N VAL A 48 1.38 4.71 2.03
CA VAL A 48 1.13 5.35 3.32
C VAL A 48 2.42 5.97 3.85
N ASP A 49 2.42 7.28 4.09
CA ASP A 49 3.55 7.99 4.68
C ASP A 49 3.96 7.37 6.02
N ALA A 50 5.21 6.92 6.14
CA ALA A 50 5.67 6.12 7.27
C ALA A 50 5.80 6.92 8.59
N SER A 51 5.80 8.24 8.52
CA SER A 51 5.92 9.14 9.67
C SER A 51 4.56 9.54 10.21
N THR A 52 3.59 9.80 9.33
CA THR A 52 2.29 10.38 9.66
C THR A 52 1.11 9.41 9.57
N GLY A 53 1.26 8.31 8.81
CA GLY A 53 0.15 7.40 8.51
C GLY A 53 -0.82 7.94 7.45
N THR A 54 -0.47 9.04 6.78
CA THR A 54 -1.30 9.63 5.73
C THR A 54 -1.25 8.75 4.48
N VAL A 55 -2.40 8.44 3.89
CA VAL A 55 -2.44 7.77 2.59
C VAL A 55 -2.12 8.80 1.50
N VAL A 56 -0.99 8.62 0.83
CA VAL A 56 -0.49 9.53 -0.21
C VAL A 56 -0.81 9.06 -1.62
N LYS A 57 -1.07 7.76 -1.81
CA LYS A 57 -1.44 7.18 -3.10
C LYS A 57 -2.36 5.97 -2.94
N VAL A 58 -3.33 5.84 -3.85
CA VAL A 58 -4.15 4.64 -4.04
C VAL A 58 -4.32 4.45 -5.54
N GLU A 59 -3.79 3.36 -6.09
CA GLU A 59 -3.89 3.07 -7.52
C GLU A 59 -3.96 1.57 -7.77
N GLN A 60 -4.41 1.19 -8.96
CA GLN A 60 -4.30 -0.20 -9.39
C GLN A 60 -2.84 -0.50 -9.71
N ASP A 61 -2.28 -1.51 -9.05
CA ASP A 61 -0.93 -2.00 -9.33
C ASP A 61 -0.96 -2.73 -10.67
N ASN A 62 -0.66 -1.98 -11.73
CA ASN A 62 -0.62 -2.45 -13.11
C ASN A 62 0.79 -2.92 -13.50
N GLN A 63 1.61 -3.42 -12.55
CA GLN A 63 2.91 -4.00 -12.89
C GLN A 63 2.74 -5.20 -13.84
N TYR A 64 2.79 -4.90 -15.14
CA TYR A 64 2.99 -5.84 -16.23
C TYR A 64 4.36 -6.49 -15.99
N TYR A 65 4.37 -7.70 -15.45
CA TYR A 65 5.53 -8.58 -15.54
C TYR A 65 5.71 -8.91 -17.03
N TYR A 66 6.73 -8.32 -17.66
CA TYR A 66 7.22 -8.72 -18.99
C TYR A 66 7.98 -10.04 -18.91
#